data_AF-A0A353FZS4-F1
#
_entry.id   AF-A0A353FZS4-F1
#
_cell.length_a   1.000
_cell.length_b   1.000
_cell.length_c   1.000
_cell.angle_alpha   90.00
_cell.angle_beta   90.00
_cell.angle_gamma   90.00
#
_symmetry.space_group_name_H-M   'P 1'
#
loop_
_entity.id
_entity.type
_entity.pdbx_description
1 polymer ?
#
loop_
_entity_poly.entity_id
_entity_poly.type
_entity_poly.pdbx_seq_one_letter_code
_entity_poly.pdbx_strand_id
1 'polypeptide(L)'
;HQDLPILVDGLAAFAEKAALELDPVLAAAALAFGFVYIHPFEDGNGRLHRYLIHHVLSQRGFNPQGLVFPVSAVILDKIEDYRKALETYSRRLLPHIRWQSTEGGNVTVLNETTDFYRYFDATPHAEFLFECVARTVDVDLPMETAFLRRYDHFRAQLLVMVDMPDRLIDLLFRFLHQNDGKLSKRARQREFAAFTDNEASQIEAIFASLNAG
;
A
#
# COMPACT_ATOMS: atom_id res chain seq x y z
N HIS A 1 -8.27 30.14 9.52
CA HIS A 1 -8.15 30.04 8.05
C HIS A 1 -9.49 30.40 7.43
N GLN A 2 -9.56 31.46 6.61
CA GLN A 2 -10.80 31.83 5.91
C GLN A 2 -11.10 30.89 4.73
N ASP A 3 -10.05 30.34 4.11
CA ASP A 3 -10.17 29.58 2.85
C ASP A 3 -10.37 28.08 3.03
N LEU A 4 -10.00 27.53 4.20
CA LEU A 4 -9.99 26.09 4.44
C LEU A 4 -11.37 25.42 4.26
N PRO A 5 -12.47 25.97 4.81
CA PRO A 5 -13.81 25.43 4.56
C PRO A 5 -14.15 25.37 3.07
N ILE A 6 -13.86 26.45 2.33
CA ILE A 6 -14.14 26.54 0.89
C ILE A 6 -13.37 25.47 0.09
N LEU A 7 -12.11 25.21 0.45
CA LEU A 7 -11.28 24.22 -0.22
C LEU A 7 -11.76 22.78 0.08
N VAL A 8 -12.13 22.50 1.33
CA VAL A 8 -12.66 21.18 1.72
C VAL A 8 -14.04 20.94 1.10
N ASP A 9 -14.92 21.94 1.12
CA ASP A 9 -16.24 21.87 0.47
C ASP A 9 -16.10 21.68 -1.05
N GLY A 10 -15.10 22.32 -1.66
CA GLY A 10 -14.76 22.12 -3.07
C GLY A 10 -14.34 20.69 -3.40
N LEU A 11 -13.52 20.07 -2.55
CA LEU A 11 -13.16 18.65 -2.70
C LEU A 11 -14.36 17.73 -2.53
N ALA A 12 -15.22 17.98 -1.55
CA ALA A 12 -16.44 17.20 -1.34
C ALA A 12 -17.38 17.32 -2.55
N ALA A 13 -17.59 18.54 -3.06
CA ALA A 13 -18.41 18.77 -4.25
C ALA A 13 -17.82 18.10 -5.51
N PHE A 14 -16.49 18.04 -5.64
CA PHE A 14 -15.83 17.28 -6.70
C PHE A 14 -16.11 15.78 -6.56
N ALA A 15 -15.99 15.23 -5.35
CA ALA A 15 -16.23 13.82 -5.05
C ALA A 15 -17.66 13.38 -5.39
N GLU A 16 -18.64 14.21 -5.09
CA GLU A 16 -20.07 13.93 -5.30
C GLU A 16 -20.53 14.07 -6.76
N LYS A 17 -19.73 14.72 -7.62
CA LYS A 17 -20.14 15.06 -9.00
C LYS A 17 -19.09 14.65 -10.02
N ALA A 18 -18.09 15.51 -10.26
CA ALA A 18 -17.15 15.33 -11.35
C ALA A 18 -16.33 14.05 -11.23
N ALA A 19 -15.94 13.66 -10.01
CA ALA A 19 -15.23 12.41 -9.76
C ALA A 19 -16.00 11.17 -10.22
N LEU A 20 -17.34 11.24 -10.26
CA LEU A 20 -18.17 10.10 -10.66
C LEU A 20 -18.13 9.82 -12.16
N GLU A 21 -17.69 10.78 -12.97
CA GLU A 21 -17.56 10.66 -14.43
C GLU A 21 -16.13 10.32 -14.87
N LEU A 22 -15.17 10.38 -13.94
CA LEU A 22 -13.77 10.08 -14.20
C LEU A 22 -13.45 8.59 -14.00
N ASP A 23 -12.33 8.19 -14.60
CA ASP A 23 -11.66 6.95 -14.23
C ASP A 23 -11.40 6.91 -12.70
N PRO A 24 -11.65 5.79 -12.01
CA PRO A 24 -11.49 5.70 -10.56
C PRO A 24 -10.10 6.10 -10.05
N VAL A 25 -9.05 5.80 -10.80
CA VAL A 25 -7.66 6.14 -10.42
C VAL A 25 -7.43 7.63 -10.57
N LEU A 26 -7.94 8.25 -11.65
CA LEU A 26 -7.89 9.71 -11.84
C LEU A 26 -8.65 10.44 -10.72
N ALA A 27 -9.87 9.99 -10.41
CA ALA A 27 -10.67 10.54 -9.32
C ALA A 27 -9.95 10.43 -7.98
N ALA A 28 -9.38 9.26 -7.67
CA ALA A 28 -8.65 9.01 -6.44
C ALA A 28 -7.41 9.91 -6.34
N ALA A 29 -6.65 10.06 -7.43
CA ALA A 29 -5.47 10.93 -7.47
C ALA A 29 -5.85 12.39 -7.21
N ALA A 30 -6.80 12.95 -7.97
CA ALA A 30 -7.23 14.33 -7.81
C ALA A 30 -7.74 14.63 -6.39
N LEU A 31 -8.58 13.74 -5.85
CA LEU A 31 -9.18 13.91 -4.53
C LEU A 31 -8.17 13.77 -3.40
N ALA A 32 -7.37 12.70 -3.40
CA ALA A 32 -6.44 12.42 -2.32
C ALA A 32 -5.26 13.40 -2.31
N PHE A 33 -4.69 13.74 -3.47
CA PHE A 33 -3.59 14.70 -3.53
C PHE A 33 -4.07 16.13 -3.32
N GLY A 34 -5.26 16.51 -3.80
CA GLY A 34 -5.88 17.78 -3.43
C GLY A 34 -6.02 17.91 -1.91
N PHE A 35 -6.53 16.86 -1.25
CA PHE A 35 -6.66 16.81 0.20
C PHE A 35 -5.32 16.97 0.94
N VAL A 36 -4.27 16.24 0.52
CA VAL A 36 -2.98 16.28 1.22
C VAL A 36 -2.27 17.63 1.05
N TYR A 37 -2.51 18.33 -0.07
CA TYR A 37 -2.01 19.69 -0.29
C TYR A 37 -2.75 20.72 0.55
N ILE A 38 -4.07 20.60 0.68
CA ILE A 38 -4.89 21.49 1.54
C ILE A 38 -4.51 21.32 3.02
N HIS A 39 -4.16 20.11 3.43
CA HIS A 39 -3.66 19.78 4.78
C HIS A 39 -4.59 20.28 5.92
N PRO A 40 -5.88 19.88 5.93
CA PRO A 40 -6.90 20.49 6.80
C PRO A 40 -6.76 20.20 8.29
N PHE A 41 -6.00 19.18 8.68
CA PHE A 41 -5.84 18.77 10.09
C PHE A 41 -4.42 19.04 10.61
N GLU A 42 -4.26 19.10 11.92
CA GLU A 42 -2.92 19.22 12.55
C GLU A 42 -2.09 17.94 12.42
N ASP A 43 -2.74 16.78 12.43
CA ASP A 43 -2.14 15.47 12.21
C ASP A 43 -3.13 14.56 11.45
N GLY A 44 -2.63 13.47 10.88
CA GLY A 44 -3.45 12.45 10.24
C GLY A 44 -3.68 12.66 8.76
N ASN A 45 -3.25 13.78 8.17
CA ASN A 45 -3.44 14.07 6.74
C ASN A 45 -2.85 12.97 5.84
N GLY A 46 -1.67 12.44 6.16
CA GLY A 46 -1.09 11.33 5.40
C GLY A 46 -1.86 10.01 5.52
N ARG A 47 -2.50 9.75 6.67
CA ARG A 47 -3.36 8.57 6.88
C ARG A 47 -4.67 8.72 6.10
N LEU A 48 -5.30 9.89 6.19
CA LEU A 48 -6.52 10.21 5.47
C LEU A 48 -6.29 10.26 3.95
N HIS A 49 -5.17 10.80 3.48
CA HIS A 49 -4.77 10.77 2.07
C HIS A 49 -4.79 9.34 1.51
N ARG A 50 -4.10 8.40 2.18
CA ARG A 50 -4.09 6.99 1.75
C ARG A 50 -5.47 6.36 1.87
N TYR A 51 -6.21 6.66 2.94
CA TYR A 51 -7.58 6.19 3.10
C TYR A 51 -8.47 6.65 1.94
N LEU A 52 -8.37 7.90 1.50
CA LEU A 52 -9.17 8.45 0.40
C LEU A 52 -8.88 7.74 -0.92
N ILE A 53 -7.61 7.40 -1.20
CA ILE A 53 -7.24 6.58 -2.36
C ILE A 53 -8.00 5.24 -2.31
N HIS A 54 -7.89 4.52 -1.20
CA HIS A 54 -8.58 3.23 -1.03
C HIS A 54 -10.09 3.35 -1.09
N HIS A 55 -10.64 4.38 -0.47
CA HIS A 55 -12.07 4.63 -0.40
C HIS A 55 -12.64 4.84 -1.80
N VAL A 56 -12.03 5.72 -2.60
CA VAL A 56 -12.48 6.00 -3.97
C VAL A 56 -12.38 4.75 -4.84
N LEU A 57 -11.24 4.04 -4.82
CA LEU A 57 -11.10 2.80 -5.60
C LEU A 57 -12.13 1.73 -5.20
N SER A 58 -12.35 1.54 -3.90
CA SER A 58 -13.31 0.57 -3.37
C SER A 58 -14.76 0.94 -3.72
N GLN A 59 -15.16 2.20 -3.49
CA GLN A 59 -16.50 2.70 -3.77
C GLN A 59 -16.85 2.58 -5.26
N ARG A 60 -15.85 2.67 -6.13
CA ARG A 60 -16.00 2.60 -7.59
C ARG A 60 -15.91 1.17 -8.13
N GLY A 61 -15.85 0.16 -7.25
CA GLY A 61 -15.82 -1.26 -7.63
C GLY A 61 -14.52 -1.68 -8.33
N PHE A 62 -13.44 -0.91 -8.16
CA PHE A 62 -12.13 -1.26 -8.71
C PHE A 62 -11.57 -2.53 -8.04
N ASN A 63 -11.89 -2.70 -6.75
CA ASN A 63 -11.46 -3.85 -5.96
C ASN A 63 -12.55 -4.93 -5.95
N PRO A 64 -12.20 -6.22 -6.10
CA PRO A 64 -13.11 -7.32 -5.80
C PRO A 64 -13.68 -7.20 -4.39
N GLN A 65 -14.95 -7.56 -4.22
CA GLN A 65 -15.60 -7.48 -2.91
C GLN A 65 -14.87 -8.31 -1.86
N GLY A 66 -14.52 -7.68 -0.74
CA GLY A 66 -13.79 -8.32 0.36
C GLY A 66 -12.26 -8.32 0.21
N LEU A 67 -11.71 -7.81 -0.90
CA LEU A 67 -10.28 -7.65 -1.08
C LEU A 67 -9.82 -6.24 -0.71
N VAL A 68 -8.80 -6.14 0.15
CA VAL A 68 -8.08 -4.89 0.36
C VAL A 68 -7.03 -4.78 -0.74
N PHE A 69 -7.21 -3.82 -1.66
CA PHE A 69 -6.26 -3.60 -2.75
C PHE A 69 -4.97 -2.97 -2.20
N PRO A 70 -3.81 -3.62 -2.29
CA PRO A 70 -2.62 -3.23 -1.51
C PRO A 70 -1.84 -2.04 -2.09
N VAL A 71 -2.49 -1.07 -2.73
CA VAL A 71 -1.81 0.08 -3.36
C VAL A 71 -0.97 0.90 -2.37
N SER A 72 -1.36 0.98 -1.09
CA SER A 72 -0.55 1.63 -0.04
C SER A 72 0.81 0.98 0.16
N ALA A 73 0.91 -0.36 0.02
CA ALA A 73 2.18 -1.06 0.13
C ALA A 73 3.11 -0.68 -1.03
N VAL A 74 2.55 -0.57 -2.25
CA VAL A 74 3.32 -0.13 -3.42
C VAL A 74 3.78 1.31 -3.30
N ILE A 75 2.91 2.21 -2.80
CA ILE A 75 3.29 3.61 -2.54
C ILE A 75 4.43 3.67 -1.53
N LEU A 76 4.41 2.82 -0.49
CA LEU A 76 5.49 2.74 0.51
C LEU A 76 6.80 2.22 -0.12
N ASP A 77 6.73 1.20 -0.96
CA ASP A 77 7.92 0.69 -1.66
C ASP A 77 8.49 1.73 -2.65
N LYS A 78 7.63 2.57 -3.22
CA LYS A 78 7.99 3.66 -4.14
C LYS A 78 8.01 5.03 -3.45
N ILE A 79 8.42 5.09 -2.18
CA ILE A 79 8.33 6.31 -1.38
C ILE A 79 9.06 7.50 -1.99
N GLU A 80 10.17 7.27 -2.70
CA GLU A 80 10.93 8.33 -3.36
C GLU A 80 10.19 8.88 -4.58
N ASP A 81 9.49 8.04 -5.35
CA ASP A 81 8.68 8.50 -6.49
C ASP A 81 7.39 9.19 -6.02
N TYR A 82 6.80 8.71 -4.92
CA TYR A 82 5.72 9.41 -4.22
C TYR A 82 6.14 10.82 -3.78
N ARG A 83 7.34 10.95 -3.19
CA ARG A 83 7.91 12.26 -2.81
C ARG A 83 8.10 13.15 -4.03
N LYS A 84 8.67 12.63 -5.11
CA LYS A 84 8.84 13.38 -6.37
C LYS A 84 7.50 13.88 -6.89
N ALA A 85 6.47 13.03 -6.92
CA ALA A 85 5.12 13.39 -7.35
C ALA A 85 4.58 14.56 -6.50
N LEU A 86 4.71 14.49 -5.17
CA LEU A 86 4.31 15.59 -4.29
C LEU A 86 5.08 16.89 -4.56
N GLU A 87 6.39 16.78 -4.78
CA GLU A 87 7.29 17.90 -5.00
C GLU A 87 7.09 18.60 -6.35
N THR A 88 6.52 17.92 -7.35
CA THR A 88 6.21 18.53 -8.66
C THR A 88 5.34 19.78 -8.51
N TYR A 89 4.45 19.77 -7.52
CA TYR A 89 3.56 20.88 -7.22
C TYR A 89 4.05 21.74 -6.05
N SER A 90 4.40 21.12 -4.92
CA SER A 90 4.69 21.86 -3.68
C SER A 90 5.92 22.78 -3.81
N ARG A 91 6.98 22.36 -4.53
CA ARG A 91 8.18 23.20 -4.72
C ARG A 91 7.90 24.48 -5.51
N ARG A 92 6.94 24.43 -6.44
CA ARG A 92 6.53 25.61 -7.23
C ARG A 92 5.66 26.55 -6.40
N LEU A 93 4.84 25.98 -5.52
CA LEU A 93 3.89 26.72 -4.69
C LEU A 93 4.56 27.46 -3.52
N LEU A 94 5.45 26.77 -2.77
CA LEU A 94 6.00 27.27 -1.50
C LEU A 94 6.61 28.68 -1.55
N PRO A 95 7.38 29.08 -2.59
CA PRO A 95 7.93 30.44 -2.69
C PRO A 95 6.87 31.56 -2.76
N HIS A 96 5.62 31.23 -3.11
CA HIS A 96 4.52 32.17 -3.25
C HIS A 96 3.59 32.24 -2.03
N ILE A 97 3.84 31.41 -1.01
CA ILE A 97 3.08 31.41 0.24
C ILE A 97 3.83 32.25 1.27
N ARG A 98 3.23 33.37 1.68
CA ARG A 98 3.68 34.15 2.85
C ARG A 98 3.01 33.57 4.07
N TRP A 99 3.79 33.18 5.07
CA TRP A 99 3.28 32.58 6.30
C TRP A 99 4.09 33.04 7.52
N GLN A 100 3.51 32.84 8.70
CA GLN A 100 4.18 33.03 10.00
C GLN A 100 3.85 31.86 10.94
N SER A 101 4.77 31.50 11.83
CA SER A 101 4.51 30.49 12.85
C SER A 101 3.50 30.99 13.88
N THR A 102 2.64 30.09 14.37
CA THR A 102 1.80 30.32 15.53
C THR A 102 2.47 29.82 16.81
N GLU A 103 1.96 30.23 17.98
CA GLU A 103 2.47 29.77 19.28
C GLU A 103 2.35 28.24 19.47
N GLY A 104 1.39 27.61 18.79
CA GLY A 104 1.19 26.16 18.81
C GLY A 104 2.06 25.36 17.82
N GLY A 105 3.00 26.01 17.11
CA GLY A 105 3.84 25.34 16.10
C GLY A 105 3.15 25.11 14.75
N ASN A 106 1.96 25.68 14.54
CA ASN A 106 1.27 25.69 13.25
C ASN A 106 1.68 26.92 12.43
N VAL A 107 1.10 27.08 11.24
CA VAL A 107 1.35 28.23 10.35
C VAL A 107 0.08 29.03 10.09
N THR A 108 0.22 30.35 10.04
CA THR A 108 -0.83 31.27 9.54
C THR A 108 -0.40 31.79 8.19
N VAL A 109 -1.22 31.57 7.16
CA VAL A 109 -1.01 32.10 5.80
C VAL A 109 -1.46 33.56 5.74
N LEU A 110 -0.63 34.41 5.13
CA LEU A 110 -0.74 35.88 5.13
C LEU A 110 -1.17 36.46 3.78
N ASN A 111 -1.45 35.62 2.79
CA ASN A 111 -1.94 36.02 1.46
C ASN A 111 -3.00 35.07 0.94
N GLU A 112 -3.78 35.55 -0.02
CA GLU A 112 -4.71 34.72 -0.80
C GLU A 112 -3.94 33.59 -1.50
N THR A 113 -4.34 32.35 -1.24
CA THR A 113 -3.70 31.15 -1.81
C THR A 113 -4.72 30.15 -2.36
N THR A 114 -6.02 30.42 -2.23
CA THR A 114 -7.12 29.52 -2.61
C THR A 114 -6.96 28.93 -4.01
N ASP A 115 -6.64 29.75 -5.02
CA ASP A 115 -6.54 29.30 -6.41
C ASP A 115 -5.37 28.32 -6.64
N PHE A 116 -4.33 28.37 -5.80
CA PHE A 116 -3.25 27.38 -5.82
C PHE A 116 -3.68 25.99 -5.35
N TYR A 117 -4.82 25.86 -4.70
CA TYR A 117 -5.34 24.55 -4.30
C TYR A 117 -6.51 24.11 -5.18
N ARG A 118 -7.24 25.08 -5.76
CA ARG A 118 -8.41 24.82 -6.62
C ARG A 118 -8.05 24.26 -7.99
N TYR A 119 -6.91 24.67 -8.56
CA TYR A 119 -6.55 24.38 -9.96
C TYR A 119 -5.19 23.69 -10.10
N PHE A 120 -4.83 22.82 -9.16
CA PHE A 120 -3.56 22.11 -9.25
C PHE A 120 -3.56 21.09 -10.39
N ASP A 121 -2.40 20.94 -11.04
CA ASP A 121 -2.20 19.91 -12.06
C ASP A 121 -1.94 18.57 -11.38
N ALA A 122 -2.91 17.66 -11.48
CA ALA A 122 -2.86 16.32 -10.90
C ALA A 122 -2.21 15.28 -11.84
N THR A 123 -1.70 15.67 -13.01
CA THR A 123 -1.16 14.73 -14.01
C THR A 123 -0.04 13.85 -13.44
N PRO A 124 1.02 14.41 -12.78
CA PRO A 124 2.09 13.58 -12.23
C PRO A 124 1.60 12.63 -11.12
N HIS A 125 0.56 13.03 -10.39
CA HIS A 125 -0.05 12.23 -9.33
C HIS A 125 -0.86 11.07 -9.87
N ALA A 126 -1.62 11.32 -10.94
CA ALA A 126 -2.36 10.32 -11.66
C ALA A 126 -1.40 9.28 -12.27
N GLU A 127 -0.34 9.73 -12.96
CA GLU A 127 0.69 8.85 -13.53
C GLU A 127 1.32 7.95 -12.45
N PHE A 128 1.75 8.55 -11.34
CA PHE A 128 2.29 7.81 -10.21
C PHE A 128 1.30 6.78 -9.65
N LEU A 129 0.04 7.16 -9.46
CA LEU A 129 -0.96 6.25 -8.90
C LEU A 129 -1.31 5.12 -9.88
N PHE A 130 -1.38 5.39 -11.18
CA PHE A 130 -1.52 4.36 -12.21
C PHE A 130 -0.35 3.38 -12.20
N GLU A 131 0.88 3.87 -12.05
CA GLU A 131 2.05 3.00 -11.94
C GLU A 131 1.99 2.11 -10.69
N CYS A 132 1.46 2.62 -9.58
CA CYS A 132 1.24 1.85 -8.37
C CYS A 132 0.16 0.77 -8.58
N VAL A 133 -0.96 1.14 -9.19
CA VAL A 133 -2.07 0.24 -9.53
C VAL A 133 -1.59 -0.86 -10.47
N ALA A 134 -0.86 -0.52 -11.53
CA ALA A 134 -0.32 -1.48 -12.50
C ALA A 134 0.60 -2.49 -11.80
N ARG A 135 1.54 -2.03 -10.97
CA ARG A 135 2.40 -2.94 -10.20
C ARG A 135 1.58 -3.84 -9.26
N THR A 136 0.56 -3.32 -8.59
CA THR A 136 -0.31 -4.15 -7.74
C THR A 136 -1.00 -5.25 -8.53
N VAL A 137 -1.56 -4.93 -9.70
CA VAL A 137 -2.32 -5.87 -10.54
C VAL A 137 -1.40 -6.88 -11.24
N ASP A 138 -0.30 -6.41 -11.81
CA ASP A 138 0.54 -7.22 -12.70
C ASP A 138 1.62 -8.01 -11.95
N VAL A 139 1.97 -7.59 -10.73
CA VAL A 139 3.09 -8.16 -9.96
C VAL A 139 2.62 -8.65 -8.59
N ASP A 140 2.14 -7.75 -7.74
CA ASP A 140 1.96 -8.08 -6.32
C ASP A 140 0.81 -9.09 -6.08
N LEU A 141 -0.36 -8.87 -6.69
CA LEU A 141 -1.49 -9.79 -6.55
C LEU A 141 -1.21 -11.19 -7.15
N PRO A 142 -0.59 -11.33 -8.34
CA PRO A 142 -0.14 -12.63 -8.85
C PRO A 142 0.86 -13.32 -7.94
N MET A 143 1.87 -12.59 -7.42
CA MET A 143 2.87 -13.14 -6.51
C MET A 143 2.23 -13.64 -5.21
N GLU A 144 1.33 -12.85 -4.61
CA GLU A 144 0.61 -13.22 -3.38
C GLU A 144 -0.26 -14.46 -3.62
N THR A 145 -0.99 -14.49 -4.73
CA THR A 145 -1.81 -15.65 -5.10
C THR A 145 -0.96 -16.91 -5.28
N ALA A 146 0.19 -16.80 -5.95
CA ALA A 146 1.11 -17.92 -6.13
C ALA A 146 1.71 -18.38 -4.80
N PHE A 147 2.05 -17.45 -3.90
CA PHE A 147 2.54 -17.74 -2.55
C PHE A 147 1.50 -18.53 -1.73
N LEU A 148 0.26 -18.08 -1.70
CA LEU A 148 -0.83 -18.76 -0.98
C LEU A 148 -1.07 -20.17 -1.52
N ARG A 149 -1.09 -20.34 -2.85
CA ARG A 149 -1.21 -21.67 -3.47
C ARG A 149 -0.07 -22.60 -3.09
N ARG A 150 1.17 -22.12 -3.10
CA ARG A 150 2.34 -22.93 -2.68
C ARG A 150 2.25 -23.32 -1.21
N TYR A 151 1.83 -22.41 -0.34
CA TYR A 151 1.61 -22.70 1.07
C TYR A 151 0.53 -23.78 1.26
N ASP A 152 -0.62 -23.66 0.61
CA ASP A 152 -1.71 -24.64 0.70
C ASP A 152 -1.27 -26.04 0.21
N HIS A 153 -0.55 -26.11 -0.91
CA HIS A 153 0.01 -27.37 -1.41
C HIS A 153 1.07 -27.95 -0.48
N PHE A 154 1.95 -27.12 0.08
CA PHE A 154 2.95 -27.55 1.04
C PHE A 154 2.29 -28.13 2.29
N ARG A 155 1.31 -27.42 2.86
CA ARG A 155 0.56 -27.85 4.04
C ARG A 155 -0.16 -29.17 3.79
N ALA A 156 -0.83 -29.32 2.64
CA ALA A 156 -1.54 -30.54 2.29
C ALA A 156 -0.60 -31.76 2.19
N GLN A 157 0.57 -31.61 1.57
CA GLN A 157 1.54 -32.72 1.47
C GLN A 157 2.22 -33.02 2.81
N LEU A 158 2.55 -32.00 3.58
CA LEU A 158 3.18 -32.15 4.90
C LEU A 158 2.28 -32.93 5.86
N LEU A 159 0.97 -32.61 5.92
CA LEU A 159 0.02 -33.26 6.81
C LEU A 159 -0.25 -34.74 6.47
N VAL A 160 0.05 -35.18 5.25
CA VAL A 160 0.02 -36.61 4.89
C VAL A 160 1.18 -37.38 5.54
N MET A 161 2.30 -36.70 5.78
CA MET A 161 3.53 -37.31 6.30
C MET A 161 3.65 -37.21 7.81
N VAL A 162 3.37 -36.02 8.36
CA VAL A 162 3.58 -35.70 9.77
C VAL A 162 2.38 -34.93 10.30
N ASP A 163 1.74 -35.48 11.34
CA ASP A 163 0.69 -34.77 12.06
C ASP A 163 1.33 -33.73 12.99
N MET A 164 0.92 -32.47 12.85
CA MET A 164 1.48 -31.37 13.61
C MET A 164 0.54 -30.16 13.66
N PRO A 165 0.61 -29.34 14.74
CA PRO A 165 -0.16 -28.11 14.84
C PRO A 165 0.12 -27.11 13.71
N ASP A 166 -0.92 -26.42 13.23
CA ASP A 166 -0.82 -25.41 12.16
C ASP A 166 0.27 -24.36 12.40
N ARG A 167 0.46 -23.92 13.66
CA ARG A 167 1.51 -22.96 14.03
C ARG A 167 2.92 -23.44 13.69
N LEU A 168 3.19 -24.74 13.80
CA LEU A 168 4.48 -25.31 13.45
C LEU A 168 4.64 -25.45 11.92
N ILE A 169 3.55 -25.66 11.18
CA ILE A 169 3.55 -25.63 9.70
C ILE A 169 3.90 -24.23 9.21
N ASP A 170 3.26 -23.20 9.78
CA ASP A 170 3.54 -21.79 9.47
C ASP A 170 4.98 -21.40 9.79
N LEU A 171 5.50 -21.91 10.91
CA LEU A 171 6.89 -21.70 11.29
C LEU A 171 7.83 -22.39 10.29
N LEU A 172 7.57 -23.66 9.98
CA LEU A 172 8.37 -24.46 9.06
C LEU A 172 8.44 -23.84 7.67
N PHE A 173 7.30 -23.46 7.10
CA PHE A 173 7.22 -22.84 5.80
C PHE A 173 8.01 -21.52 5.75
N ARG A 174 7.92 -20.70 6.81
CA ARG A 174 8.74 -19.47 6.94
C ARG A 174 10.24 -19.76 7.02
N PHE A 175 10.65 -20.75 7.80
CA PHE A 175 12.07 -21.13 7.91
C PHE A 175 12.64 -21.60 6.57
N LEU A 176 11.88 -22.41 5.83
CA LEU A 176 12.27 -22.88 4.50
C LEU A 176 12.34 -21.71 3.52
N HIS A 177 11.34 -20.83 3.51
CA HIS A 177 11.33 -19.67 2.63
C HIS A 177 12.48 -18.69 2.90
N GLN A 178 12.85 -18.47 4.16
CA GLN A 178 13.97 -17.61 4.54
C GLN A 178 15.35 -18.19 4.23
N ASN A 179 15.47 -19.52 4.14
CA ASN A 179 16.74 -20.22 4.00
C ASN A 179 16.80 -21.02 2.69
N ASP A 180 16.19 -20.50 1.62
CA ASP A 180 16.23 -21.08 0.27
C ASP A 180 15.88 -22.57 0.21
N GLY A 181 14.82 -22.94 0.95
CA GLY A 181 14.29 -24.29 1.03
C GLY A 181 15.06 -25.26 1.93
N LYS A 182 15.98 -24.76 2.77
CA LYS A 182 16.79 -25.59 3.69
C LYS A 182 16.57 -25.27 5.16
N LEU A 183 16.55 -26.30 6.01
CA LEU A 183 16.54 -26.08 7.46
C LEU A 183 17.97 -25.95 7.99
N SER A 184 18.23 -24.90 8.75
CA SER A 184 19.49 -24.77 9.49
C SER A 184 19.64 -25.89 10.52
N LYS A 185 20.89 -26.28 10.84
CA LYS A 185 21.18 -27.28 11.89
C LYS A 185 20.51 -26.90 13.22
N ARG A 186 20.53 -25.61 13.57
CA ARG A 186 19.87 -25.09 14.78
C ARG A 186 18.36 -25.24 14.74
N ALA A 187 17.71 -24.95 13.60
CA ALA A 187 16.27 -25.10 13.44
C ALA A 187 15.85 -26.57 13.58
N ARG A 188 16.58 -27.49 12.93
CA ARG A 188 16.39 -28.94 13.08
C ARG A 188 16.53 -29.40 14.54
N GLN A 189 17.51 -28.89 15.27
CA GLN A 189 17.79 -29.34 16.64
C GLN A 189 16.91 -28.71 17.72
N ARG A 190 16.31 -27.54 17.48
CA ARG A 190 15.52 -26.81 18.49
C ARG A 190 14.04 -26.79 18.15
N GLU A 191 13.68 -26.18 17.03
CA GLU A 191 12.29 -25.93 16.65
C GLU A 191 11.63 -27.18 16.06
N PHE A 192 12.41 -28.00 15.36
CA PHE A 192 11.93 -29.19 14.62
C PHE A 192 12.61 -30.48 15.06
N ALA A 193 13.00 -30.57 16.34
CA ALA A 193 13.74 -31.71 16.90
C ALA A 193 12.99 -33.05 16.83
N ALA A 194 11.66 -32.99 16.63
CA ALA A 194 10.81 -34.16 16.46
C ALA A 194 10.95 -34.82 15.07
N PHE A 195 11.47 -34.11 14.06
CA PHE A 195 11.65 -34.67 12.73
C PHE A 195 12.89 -35.56 12.67
N THR A 196 12.72 -36.73 12.07
CA THR A 196 13.84 -37.57 11.62
C THR A 196 14.58 -36.90 10.46
N ASP A 197 15.84 -37.29 10.24
CA ASP A 197 16.61 -36.78 9.10
C ASP A 197 15.95 -37.09 7.75
N ASN A 198 15.23 -38.21 7.66
CA ASN A 198 14.48 -38.58 6.46
C ASN A 198 13.27 -37.66 6.24
N GLU A 199 12.43 -37.45 7.26
CA GLU A 199 11.28 -36.53 7.17
C GLU A 199 11.73 -35.12 6.83
N ALA A 200 12.76 -34.61 7.51
CA ALA A 200 13.25 -33.27 7.23
C ALA A 200 13.83 -33.13 5.80
N SER A 201 14.44 -34.19 5.25
CA SER A 201 14.92 -34.18 3.86
C SER A 201 13.77 -34.25 2.84
N GLN A 202 12.73 -35.02 3.14
CA GLN A 202 11.53 -35.11 2.31
C GLN A 202 10.74 -33.79 2.34
N ILE A 203 10.62 -33.13 3.48
CA ILE A 203 9.99 -31.81 3.63
C ILE A 203 10.72 -30.76 2.78
N GLU A 204 12.05 -30.72 2.83
CA GLU A 204 12.86 -29.83 1.97
C GLU A 204 12.64 -30.13 0.48
N ALA A 205 12.51 -31.41 0.11
CA ALA A 205 12.24 -31.81 -1.27
C ALA A 205 10.84 -31.40 -1.74
N ILE A 206 9.81 -31.53 -0.89
CA ILE A 206 8.46 -31.04 -1.17
C ILE A 206 8.49 -29.53 -1.43
N PHE A 207 9.13 -28.78 -0.52
CA PHE A 207 9.26 -27.33 -0.67
C PHE A 207 10.00 -26.94 -1.96
N ALA A 208 11.09 -27.63 -2.29
CA ALA A 208 11.83 -27.37 -3.54
C ALA A 208 10.97 -27.66 -4.79
N SER A 209 10.20 -28.74 -4.79
CA SER A 209 9.33 -29.11 -5.92
C SER A 209 8.25 -28.08 -6.20
N LEU A 210 7.73 -27.41 -5.16
CA LEU A 210 6.67 -26.40 -5.27
C LEU A 210 7.20 -25.03 -5.71
N ASN A 211 8.51 -24.78 -5.63
CA ASN A 211 9.14 -23.52 -6.05
C ASN A 211 9.87 -23.62 -7.40
N ALA A 212 9.93 -24.82 -8.01
CA ALA A 212 10.61 -25.05 -9.28
C ALA A 212 9.75 -24.79 -10.53
N GLY A 213 8.50 -24.34 -10.36
CA GLY A 213 7.56 -23.99 -11.43
C GLY A 213 6.98 -22.59 -11.24
#